data_AF-A0A367M1A2-F1
#
_entry.id   AF-A0A367M1A2-F1
#
_cell.length_a   1.000
_cell.length_b   1.000
_cell.length_c   1.000
_cell.angle_alpha   90.00
_cell.angle_beta   90.00
_cell.angle_gamma   90.00
#
_symmetry.space_group_name_H-M   'P 1'
#
loop_
_entity.id
_entity.type
_entity.pdbx_description
1 polymer ?
#
loop_
_entity_poly.entity_id
_entity_poly.type
_entity_poly.pdbx_seq_one_letter_code
_entity_poly.pdbx_strand_id
1 'polypeptide(L)'
;WEIDLFGRVRRSVEAAEAQAGSREALLRNVQASVAATVAMSWFQLQGIEAELAVVHDIAGNQRDSLEMVERLVSAGSAHEFDRLRAEALLHNVEAAVPDLERRRAATRNALAVLLAEAPQAFSPPVARASGERLTLRTLGVGDPAGLLARRADIAAAERNLAAATARIGVETAGLYPQVEVRGSIGLVAGNLDALDESGTSFNVLNPVIRWALLDRGRVWARIAASEARAQEALILYDRTVLRALQETDDAFNGYGAAADRLRLRLLEATANREAARLARERFVQGDGEYLDVLEAERSDYLSRRALSIARTEQRLAVVGIYKALGGGWEACAGARRCGVATDDTSPGVARQRDSRS
;
A
#
# COMPACT_ATOMS: atom_id res chain seq x y z
N TRP A 1 19.90 34.08 -25.51
CA TRP A 1 20.68 32.86 -25.27
C TRP A 1 21.67 33.13 -24.13
N GLU A 2 21.89 32.17 -23.23
CA GLU A 2 22.92 32.27 -22.19
C GLU A 2 24.03 31.28 -22.48
N ILE A 3 25.28 31.75 -22.42
CA ILE A 3 26.44 30.92 -22.65
C ILE A 3 26.82 30.27 -21.31
N ASP A 4 26.64 28.96 -21.21
CA ASP A 4 26.81 28.20 -19.97
C ASP A 4 28.28 27.88 -19.65
N LEU A 5 29.09 28.91 -19.40
CA LEU A 5 30.52 28.79 -19.11
C LEU A 5 30.80 28.11 -17.75
N PHE A 6 29.94 28.39 -16.76
CA PHE A 6 30.13 27.95 -15.37
C PHE A 6 29.09 26.89 -14.94
N GLY A 7 28.36 26.31 -15.89
CA GLY A 7 27.48 25.17 -15.66
C GLY A 7 26.16 25.49 -14.95
N ARG A 8 25.74 26.76 -14.85
CA ARG A 8 24.47 27.16 -14.22
C ARG A 8 23.28 26.51 -14.91
N VAL A 9 23.26 26.54 -16.25
CA VAL A 9 22.16 25.97 -17.04
C VAL A 9 22.19 24.46 -16.92
N ARG A 10 23.35 23.84 -17.08
CA ARG A 10 23.52 22.39 -16.93
C ARG A 10 23.09 21.86 -15.56
N ARG A 11 23.49 22.53 -14.47
CA ARG A 11 23.05 22.19 -13.10
C ARG A 11 21.55 22.39 -12.91
N SER A 12 20.96 23.40 -13.57
CA SER A 12 19.50 23.59 -13.53
C SER A 12 18.73 22.48 -14.25
N VAL A 13 19.29 21.96 -15.35
CA VAL A 13 18.76 20.80 -16.08
C VAL A 13 18.90 19.53 -15.24
N GLU A 14 20.08 19.28 -14.66
CA GLU A 14 20.32 18.15 -13.75
C GLU A 14 19.32 18.14 -12.58
N ALA A 15 19.06 19.31 -11.98
CA ALA A 15 18.06 19.44 -10.92
C ALA A 15 16.64 19.13 -11.40
N ALA A 16 16.28 19.56 -12.61
CA ALA A 16 14.96 19.31 -13.20
C ALA A 16 14.76 17.82 -13.57
N GLU A 17 15.79 17.18 -14.14
CA GLU A 17 15.79 15.74 -14.46
C GLU A 17 15.66 14.88 -13.19
N ALA A 18 16.42 15.20 -12.14
CA ALA A 18 16.30 14.54 -10.85
C ALA A 18 14.90 14.73 -10.24
N GLN A 19 14.32 15.94 -10.33
CA GLN A 19 12.95 16.20 -9.89
C GLN A 19 11.93 15.36 -10.69
N ALA A 20 12.10 15.22 -12.00
CA ALA A 20 11.24 14.39 -12.83
C ALA A 20 11.33 12.90 -12.43
N GLY A 21 12.54 12.37 -12.23
CA GLY A 21 12.75 11.00 -11.75
C GLY A 21 12.13 10.74 -10.37
N SER A 22 12.14 11.73 -9.48
CA SER A 22 11.43 11.66 -8.20
C SER A 22 9.91 11.51 -8.38
N ARG A 23 9.30 12.24 -9.34
CA ARG A 23 7.86 12.13 -9.64
C ARG A 23 7.50 10.75 -10.19
N GLU A 24 8.35 10.20 -11.05
CA GLU A 24 8.16 8.86 -11.59
C GLU A 24 8.23 7.78 -10.50
N ALA A 25 9.20 7.88 -9.58
CA ALA A 25 9.31 7.00 -8.44
C ALA A 25 8.10 7.14 -7.49
N LEU A 26 7.63 8.37 -7.23
CA LEU A 26 6.41 8.59 -6.43
C LEU A 26 5.17 7.96 -7.07
N LEU A 27 5.02 8.00 -8.39
CA LEU A 27 3.93 7.34 -9.09
C LEU A 27 3.95 5.83 -8.83
N ARG A 28 5.12 5.18 -8.98
CA ARG A 28 5.28 3.74 -8.67
C ARG A 28 4.93 3.43 -7.21
N ASN A 29 5.36 4.28 -6.29
CA ASN A 29 5.06 4.11 -4.86
C ASN A 29 3.54 4.19 -4.59
N VAL A 30 2.85 5.16 -5.21
CA VAL A 30 1.39 5.30 -5.10
C VAL A 30 0.69 4.07 -5.69
N GLN A 31 1.11 3.59 -6.86
CA GLN A 31 0.56 2.37 -7.48
C GLN A 31 0.70 1.15 -6.56
N ALA A 32 1.90 0.91 -6.00
CA ALA A 32 2.13 -0.17 -5.05
C ALA A 32 1.28 -0.01 -3.79
N SER A 33 1.13 1.22 -3.27
CA SER A 33 0.30 1.50 -2.10
C SER A 33 -1.20 1.28 -2.39
N VAL A 34 -1.69 1.67 -3.56
CA VAL A 34 -3.08 1.42 -3.97
C VAL A 34 -3.34 -0.07 -4.10
N ALA A 35 -2.45 -0.81 -4.78
CA ALA A 35 -2.56 -2.27 -4.93
C ALA A 35 -2.58 -2.98 -3.56
N ALA A 36 -1.68 -2.58 -2.65
CA ALA A 36 -1.67 -3.11 -1.29
C ALA A 36 -2.97 -2.77 -0.53
N THR A 37 -3.47 -1.54 -0.64
CA THR A 37 -4.70 -1.12 0.04
C THR A 37 -5.92 -1.86 -0.49
N VAL A 38 -6.02 -2.07 -1.80
CA VAL A 38 -7.06 -2.91 -2.42
C VAL A 38 -7.00 -4.34 -1.87
N ALA A 39 -5.82 -4.95 -1.83
CA ALA A 39 -5.65 -6.30 -1.30
C ALA A 39 -6.01 -6.40 0.19
N MET A 40 -5.60 -5.43 1.01
CA MET A 40 -5.97 -5.36 2.43
C MET A 40 -7.49 -5.25 2.59
N SER A 41 -8.14 -4.31 1.91
CA SER A 41 -9.59 -4.12 1.98
C SER A 41 -10.37 -5.34 1.50
N TRP A 42 -9.87 -6.02 0.47
CA TRP A 42 -10.44 -7.29 0.00
C TRP A 42 -10.35 -8.38 1.08
N PHE A 43 -9.17 -8.62 1.66
CA PHE A 43 -9.03 -9.66 2.69
C PHE A 43 -9.76 -9.30 3.99
N GLN A 44 -9.89 -8.02 4.34
CA GLN A 44 -10.75 -7.57 5.43
C GLN A 44 -12.22 -7.90 5.16
N LEU A 45 -12.73 -7.59 3.97
CA LEU A 45 -14.11 -7.91 3.59
C LEU A 45 -14.36 -9.42 3.68
N GLN A 46 -13.42 -10.21 3.15
CA GLN A 46 -13.46 -11.67 3.22
C GLN A 46 -13.43 -12.22 4.65
N GLY A 47 -12.65 -11.59 5.52
CA GLY A 47 -12.63 -11.93 6.94
C GLY A 47 -13.96 -11.65 7.63
N ILE A 48 -14.57 -10.49 7.35
CA ILE A 48 -15.87 -10.11 7.90
C ILE A 48 -16.97 -11.04 7.40
N GLU A 49 -16.99 -11.41 6.12
CA GLU A 49 -17.96 -12.36 5.56
C GLU A 49 -17.79 -13.76 6.17
N ALA A 50 -16.55 -14.21 6.41
CA ALA A 50 -16.29 -15.45 7.12
C ALA A 50 -16.74 -15.40 8.59
N GLU A 51 -16.56 -14.26 9.27
CA GLU A 51 -17.04 -14.07 10.64
C GLU A 51 -18.57 -14.06 10.70
N LEU A 52 -19.26 -13.38 9.77
CA LEU A 52 -20.72 -13.42 9.63
C LEU A 52 -21.23 -14.84 9.42
N ALA A 53 -20.61 -15.61 8.53
CA ALA A 53 -20.97 -17.00 8.30
C ALA A 53 -20.84 -17.85 9.57
N VAL A 54 -19.78 -17.65 10.36
CA VAL A 54 -19.57 -18.32 11.65
C VAL A 54 -20.63 -17.90 12.67
N VAL A 55 -20.96 -16.61 12.76
CA VAL A 55 -21.98 -16.10 13.70
C VAL A 55 -23.37 -16.63 13.33
N HIS A 56 -23.72 -16.67 12.05
CA HIS A 56 -25.01 -17.21 11.60
C HIS A 56 -25.15 -18.71 11.89
N ASP A 57 -24.11 -19.49 11.62
CA ASP A 57 -24.07 -20.93 11.95
C ASP A 57 -24.27 -21.16 13.44
N ILE A 58 -23.58 -20.38 14.29
CA ILE A 58 -23.69 -20.51 15.73
C ILE A 58 -25.04 -20.04 16.24
N ALA A 59 -25.59 -18.94 15.71
CA ALA A 59 -26.95 -18.52 16.04
C ALA A 59 -27.99 -19.59 15.67
N GLY A 60 -27.79 -20.31 14.55
CA GLY A 60 -28.58 -21.49 14.20
C GLY A 60 -28.56 -22.54 15.31
N ASN A 61 -27.37 -22.99 15.69
CA ASN A 61 -27.20 -24.00 16.76
C ASN A 61 -27.78 -23.55 18.12
N GLN A 62 -27.68 -22.25 18.44
CA GLN A 62 -28.25 -21.72 19.68
C GLN A 62 -29.78 -21.62 19.64
N ARG A 63 -30.39 -21.40 18.48
CA ARG A 63 -31.85 -21.50 18.33
C ARG A 63 -32.33 -22.94 18.54
N ASP A 64 -31.66 -23.91 17.93
CA ASP A 64 -32.00 -25.33 18.11
C ASP A 64 -31.85 -25.75 19.59
N SER A 65 -30.84 -25.22 20.27
CA SER A 65 -30.60 -25.45 21.70
C SER A 65 -31.68 -24.82 22.58
N LEU A 66 -32.09 -23.58 22.29
CA LEU A 66 -33.19 -22.93 22.98
C LEU A 66 -34.51 -23.71 22.80
N GLU A 67 -34.83 -24.13 21.58
CA GLU A 67 -36.03 -24.94 21.31
C GLU A 67 -36.02 -26.28 22.07
N MET A 68 -34.85 -26.91 22.20
CA MET A 68 -34.69 -28.11 23.01
C MET A 68 -35.00 -27.82 24.50
N VAL A 69 -34.44 -26.75 25.06
CA VAL A 69 -34.68 -26.37 26.46
C VAL A 69 -36.15 -26.00 26.70
N GLU A 70 -36.78 -25.27 25.79
CA GLU A 70 -38.20 -24.92 25.88
C GLU A 70 -39.11 -26.16 25.94
N ARG A 71 -38.79 -27.20 25.17
CA ARG A 71 -39.50 -28.48 25.23
C ARG A 71 -39.28 -29.19 26.56
N LEU A 72 -38.06 -29.17 27.10
CA LEU A 72 -37.76 -29.76 28.41
C LEU A 72 -38.48 -29.04 29.56
N VAL A 73 -38.53 -27.70 29.52
CA VAL A 73 -39.28 -26.89 30.50
C VAL A 73 -40.77 -27.22 30.40
N SER A 74 -41.33 -27.31 29.18
CA SER A 74 -42.73 -27.67 28.96
C SER A 74 -43.07 -29.08 29.45
N ALA A 75 -42.10 -30.00 29.42
CA ALA A 75 -42.22 -31.35 29.96
C ALA A 75 -41.89 -31.44 31.47
N GLY A 76 -41.61 -30.32 32.14
CA GLY A 76 -41.24 -30.28 33.56
C GLY A 76 -39.88 -30.87 33.89
N SER A 77 -39.03 -31.09 32.88
CA SER A 77 -37.70 -31.74 32.98
C SER A 77 -36.53 -30.73 32.99
N ALA A 78 -36.81 -29.43 32.87
CA ALA A 78 -35.83 -28.34 33.01
C ALA A 78 -36.47 -27.12 33.71
N HIS A 79 -35.64 -26.18 34.17
CA HIS A 79 -36.12 -24.97 34.84
C HIS A 79 -36.21 -23.78 33.89
N GLU A 80 -37.11 -22.84 34.20
CA GLU A 80 -37.22 -21.55 33.49
C GLU A 80 -35.90 -20.77 33.46
N PHE A 81 -35.06 -20.97 34.48
CA PHE A 81 -33.70 -20.43 34.54
C PHE A 81 -32.83 -20.90 33.35
N ASP A 82 -32.91 -22.17 32.97
CA ASP A 82 -32.14 -22.74 31.87
C ASP A 82 -32.57 -22.14 30.52
N ARG A 83 -33.89 -21.94 30.35
CA ARG A 83 -34.48 -21.28 29.17
C ARG A 83 -33.96 -19.85 29.02
N LEU A 84 -34.01 -19.07 30.09
CA LEU A 84 -33.52 -17.67 30.09
C LEU A 84 -32.01 -17.58 29.79
N ARG A 85 -31.21 -18.56 30.24
CA ARG A 85 -29.78 -18.60 29.93
C ARG A 85 -29.51 -18.95 28.47
N ALA A 86 -30.22 -19.92 27.91
CA ALA A 86 -30.13 -20.27 26.49
C ALA A 86 -30.55 -19.07 25.62
N GLU A 87 -31.65 -18.41 25.99
CA GLU A 87 -32.16 -17.21 25.33
C GLU A 87 -31.14 -16.06 25.38
N ALA A 88 -30.52 -15.80 26.54
CA ALA A 88 -29.48 -14.78 26.68
C ALA A 88 -28.24 -15.06 25.81
N LEU A 89 -27.84 -16.33 25.69
CA LEU A 89 -26.70 -16.72 24.86
C LEU A 89 -27.00 -16.56 23.37
N LEU A 90 -28.20 -16.91 22.91
CA LEU A 90 -28.63 -16.67 21.53
C LEU A 90 -28.58 -15.17 21.20
N HIS A 91 -29.20 -14.32 22.01
CA HIS A 91 -29.20 -12.88 21.79
C HIS A 91 -27.80 -12.27 21.86
N ASN A 92 -26.89 -12.83 22.68
CA ASN A 92 -25.49 -12.40 22.71
C ASN A 92 -24.77 -12.65 21.38
N VAL A 93 -25.02 -13.81 20.74
CA VAL A 93 -24.45 -14.15 19.43
C VAL A 93 -25.07 -13.28 18.33
N GLU A 94 -26.40 -13.13 18.33
CA GLU A 94 -27.11 -12.32 17.33
C GLU A 94 -26.73 -10.84 17.39
N ALA A 95 -26.42 -10.32 18.59
CA ALA A 95 -25.96 -8.94 18.78
C ALA A 95 -24.63 -8.62 18.07
N ALA A 96 -23.85 -9.63 17.66
CA ALA A 96 -22.64 -9.41 16.86
C ALA A 96 -22.93 -9.07 15.39
N VAL A 97 -24.08 -9.51 14.85
CA VAL A 97 -24.42 -9.37 13.41
C VAL A 97 -24.49 -7.89 12.97
N PRO A 98 -25.16 -6.97 13.68
CA PRO A 98 -25.25 -5.58 13.24
C PRO A 98 -23.90 -4.87 13.12
N ASP A 99 -22.97 -5.13 14.05
CA ASP A 99 -21.62 -4.54 13.97
C ASP A 99 -20.83 -5.10 12.79
N LEU A 100 -20.95 -6.40 12.52
CA LEU A 100 -20.30 -7.03 11.37
C LEU A 100 -20.87 -6.54 10.04
N GLU A 101 -22.19 -6.39 9.90
CA GLU A 101 -22.81 -5.82 8.70
C GLU A 101 -22.38 -4.37 8.47
N ARG A 102 -22.29 -3.57 9.55
CA ARG A 102 -21.77 -2.20 9.47
C ARG A 102 -20.32 -2.17 8.96
N ARG A 103 -19.45 -3.06 9.48
CA ARG A 103 -18.05 -3.18 9.02
C ARG A 103 -17.98 -3.68 7.58
N ARG A 104 -18.83 -4.63 7.20
CA ARG A 104 -18.95 -5.15 5.84
C ARG A 104 -19.29 -4.03 4.86
N ALA A 105 -20.31 -3.23 5.17
CA ALA A 105 -20.71 -2.08 4.36
C ALA A 105 -19.59 -1.04 4.24
N ALA A 106 -18.94 -0.66 5.35
CA ALA A 106 -17.83 0.29 5.34
C ALA A 106 -16.64 -0.21 4.49
N THR A 107 -16.27 -1.48 4.63
CA THR A 107 -15.15 -2.09 3.88
C THR A 107 -15.48 -2.23 2.40
N ARG A 108 -16.72 -2.59 2.05
CA ARG A 108 -17.21 -2.62 0.67
C ARG A 108 -17.16 -1.23 0.04
N ASN A 109 -17.60 -0.20 0.75
CA ASN A 109 -17.56 1.18 0.25
C ASN A 109 -16.13 1.67 0.04
N ALA A 110 -15.20 1.33 0.94
CA ALA A 110 -13.79 1.65 0.78
C ALA A 110 -13.20 0.97 -0.47
N LEU A 111 -13.53 -0.30 -0.70
CA LEU A 111 -13.10 -1.03 -1.90
C LEU A 111 -13.68 -0.42 -3.19
N ALA A 112 -14.95 -0.01 -3.18
CA ALA A 112 -15.57 0.68 -4.32
C ALA A 112 -14.80 1.96 -4.70
N VAL A 113 -14.47 2.80 -3.71
CA VAL A 113 -13.70 4.04 -3.93
C VAL A 113 -12.31 3.75 -4.49
N LEU A 114 -11.62 2.72 -3.99
CA LEU A 114 -10.31 2.31 -4.51
C LEU A 114 -10.36 1.80 -5.96
N LEU A 115 -11.51 1.26 -6.38
CA LEU A 115 -11.78 0.80 -7.74
C LEU A 115 -12.43 1.88 -8.62
N ALA A 116 -12.55 3.12 -8.11
CA ALA A 116 -13.18 4.25 -8.77
C ALA A 116 -14.66 4.01 -9.15
N GLU A 117 -15.38 3.23 -8.35
CA GLU A 117 -16.80 2.96 -8.51
C GLU A 117 -17.65 3.64 -7.42
N ALA A 118 -18.88 4.01 -7.78
CA ALA A 118 -19.84 4.49 -6.79
C ALA A 118 -20.25 3.34 -5.84
N PRO A 119 -20.26 3.55 -4.51
CA PRO A 119 -20.55 2.48 -3.55
C PRO A 119 -21.89 1.75 -3.77
N GLN A 120 -22.90 2.45 -4.31
CA GLN A 120 -24.23 1.87 -4.59
C GLN A 120 -24.22 0.96 -5.82
N ALA A 121 -23.29 1.15 -6.76
CA ALA A 121 -23.20 0.39 -8.00
C ALA A 121 -22.16 -0.75 -7.93
N PHE A 122 -21.19 -0.65 -7.00
CA PHE A 122 -20.16 -1.65 -6.83
C PHE A 122 -20.70 -2.94 -6.20
N SER A 123 -20.50 -4.07 -6.86
CA SER A 123 -20.73 -5.40 -6.28
C SER A 123 -19.41 -6.16 -6.19
N PRO A 124 -18.93 -6.53 -5.00
CA PRO A 124 -17.72 -7.32 -4.89
C PRO A 124 -17.91 -8.68 -5.57
N PRO A 125 -16.86 -9.24 -6.19
CA PRO A 125 -16.94 -10.58 -6.77
C PRO A 125 -17.32 -11.59 -5.69
N VAL A 126 -18.10 -12.61 -6.06
CA VAL A 126 -18.48 -13.68 -5.13
C VAL A 126 -17.21 -14.39 -4.69
N ALA A 127 -16.96 -14.36 -3.39
CA ALA A 127 -15.85 -15.08 -2.82
C ALA A 127 -16.08 -16.58 -2.90
N ARG A 128 -15.10 -17.32 -3.41
CA ARG A 128 -15.06 -18.77 -3.24
C ARG A 128 -14.86 -19.09 -1.76
N ALA A 129 -15.63 -20.05 -1.25
CA ALA A 129 -15.55 -20.53 0.13
C ALA A 129 -14.07 -20.77 0.51
N SER A 130 -13.55 -19.92 1.41
CA SER A 130 -12.11 -19.76 1.61
C SER A 130 -11.54 -20.86 2.53
N GLY A 131 -11.48 -22.09 2.01
CA GLY A 131 -10.70 -23.19 2.58
C GLY A 131 -9.22 -23.16 2.17
N GLU A 132 -8.88 -22.43 1.11
CA GLU A 132 -7.51 -22.32 0.63
C GLU A 132 -6.66 -21.43 1.56
N ARG A 133 -5.60 -22.04 2.12
CA ARG A 133 -4.51 -21.30 2.74
C ARG A 133 -3.82 -20.51 1.63
N LEU A 134 -3.74 -19.18 1.78
CA LEU A 134 -2.78 -18.40 1.02
C LEU A 134 -1.40 -18.85 1.46
N THR A 135 -0.85 -19.81 0.74
CA THR A 135 0.55 -20.19 0.89
C THR A 135 1.34 -19.15 0.13
N LEU A 136 2.11 -18.36 0.88
CA LEU A 136 3.22 -17.66 0.26
C LEU A 136 4.11 -18.75 -0.35
N ARG A 137 4.21 -18.79 -1.68
CA ARG A 137 5.35 -19.46 -2.32
C ARG A 137 6.58 -18.89 -1.62
N THR A 138 7.51 -19.75 -1.22
CA THR A 138 8.74 -19.39 -0.51
C THR A 138 9.28 -18.07 -1.06
N LEU A 139 9.09 -16.99 -0.28
CA LEU A 139 9.56 -15.67 -0.67
C LEU A 139 11.08 -15.75 -0.66
N GLY A 140 11.70 -15.77 -1.83
CA GLY A 140 13.12 -15.51 -1.94
C GLY A 140 13.34 -14.05 -1.61
N VAL A 141 13.39 -13.72 -0.32
CA VAL A 141 13.54 -12.35 0.19
C VAL A 141 14.86 -11.73 -0.33
N GLY A 142 15.83 -12.54 -0.78
CA GLY A 142 17.06 -12.05 -1.37
C GLY A 142 17.90 -11.27 -0.36
N ASP A 143 18.78 -10.40 -0.86
CA ASP A 143 19.59 -9.51 -0.03
C ASP A 143 18.78 -8.27 0.43
N PRO A 144 18.70 -7.98 1.74
CA PRO A 144 18.01 -6.81 2.28
C PRO A 144 18.43 -5.47 1.65
N ALA A 145 19.71 -5.29 1.30
CA ALA A 145 20.16 -4.06 0.63
C ALA A 145 19.59 -3.96 -0.79
N GLY A 146 19.56 -5.08 -1.52
CA GLY A 146 18.91 -5.17 -2.83
C GLY A 146 17.39 -4.97 -2.79
N LEU A 147 16.73 -5.23 -1.66
CA LEU A 147 15.30 -4.95 -1.48
C LEU A 147 15.01 -3.47 -1.21
N LEU A 148 15.82 -2.81 -0.37
CA LEU A 148 15.66 -1.38 -0.10
C LEU A 148 15.89 -0.54 -1.35
N ALA A 149 16.86 -0.91 -2.19
CA ALA A 149 17.15 -0.22 -3.45
C ALA A 149 15.99 -0.28 -4.46
N ARG A 150 15.03 -1.20 -4.28
CA ARG A 150 13.86 -1.35 -5.16
C ARG A 150 12.67 -0.53 -4.69
N ARG A 151 12.67 -0.05 -3.44
CA ARG A 151 11.53 0.71 -2.93
C ARG A 151 11.46 2.09 -3.59
N ALA A 152 10.28 2.37 -4.15
CA ALA A 152 10.05 3.57 -4.93
C ALA A 152 10.01 4.85 -4.08
N ASP A 153 9.71 4.76 -2.78
CA ASP A 153 9.80 5.88 -1.84
C ASP A 153 11.25 6.29 -1.55
N ILE A 154 12.16 5.31 -1.34
CA ILE A 154 13.60 5.56 -1.19
C ILE A 154 14.18 6.19 -2.47
N ALA A 155 13.84 5.63 -3.64
CA ALA A 155 14.28 6.18 -4.91
C ALA A 155 13.77 7.63 -5.12
N ALA A 156 12.54 7.95 -4.72
CA ALA A 156 12.04 9.32 -4.78
C ALA A 156 12.82 10.27 -3.86
N ALA A 157 13.13 9.83 -2.64
CA ALA A 157 13.89 10.62 -1.67
C ALA A 157 15.33 10.88 -2.15
N GLU A 158 16.00 9.86 -2.71
CA GLU A 158 17.33 9.98 -3.31
C GLU A 158 17.33 11.00 -4.47
N ARG A 159 16.33 10.92 -5.35
CA ARG A 159 16.20 11.85 -6.49
C ARG A 159 15.91 13.28 -6.04
N ASN A 160 15.17 13.47 -4.95
CA ASN A 160 14.99 14.80 -4.35
C ASN A 160 16.31 15.36 -3.77
N LEU A 161 17.12 14.51 -3.13
CA LEU A 161 18.46 14.88 -2.65
C LEU A 161 19.39 15.27 -3.80
N ALA A 162 19.40 14.50 -4.89
CA ALA A 162 20.16 14.83 -6.10
C ALA A 162 19.73 16.19 -6.67
N ALA A 163 18.42 16.46 -6.76
CA ALA A 163 17.90 17.74 -7.22
C ALA A 163 18.33 18.91 -6.31
N ALA A 164 18.29 18.73 -4.98
CA ALA A 164 18.73 19.75 -4.03
C ALA A 164 20.23 20.01 -4.13
N THR A 165 21.03 18.97 -4.33
CA THR A 165 22.49 19.06 -4.51
C THR A 165 22.84 19.80 -5.80
N ALA A 166 22.17 19.50 -6.91
CA ALA A 166 22.37 20.20 -8.18
C ALA A 166 22.02 21.71 -8.07
N ARG A 167 21.03 22.08 -7.27
CA ARG A 167 20.68 23.49 -7.00
C ARG A 167 21.78 24.26 -6.26
N ILE A 168 22.60 23.61 -5.43
CA ILE A 168 23.80 24.25 -4.86
C ILE A 168 24.72 24.70 -5.99
N GLY A 169 24.91 23.85 -7.01
CA GLY A 169 25.68 24.20 -8.21
C GLY A 169 25.11 25.39 -8.99
N VAL A 170 23.78 25.50 -9.07
CA VAL A 170 23.09 26.65 -9.69
C VAL A 170 23.39 27.96 -8.94
N GLU A 171 23.28 27.94 -7.60
CA GLU A 171 23.59 29.13 -6.78
C GLU A 171 25.09 29.45 -6.77
N THR A 172 25.95 28.42 -6.78
CA THR A 172 27.42 28.55 -6.85
C THR A 172 27.86 29.23 -8.15
N ALA A 173 27.19 28.94 -9.27
CA ALA A 173 27.46 29.62 -10.53
C ALA A 173 27.18 31.13 -10.46
N GLY A 174 26.38 31.60 -9.49
CA GLY A 174 26.17 33.03 -9.22
C GLY A 174 27.42 33.77 -8.71
N LEU A 175 28.48 33.07 -8.30
CA LEU A 175 29.77 33.66 -7.95
C LEU A 175 30.55 34.14 -9.18
N TYR A 176 30.19 33.65 -10.37
CA TYR A 176 30.89 33.89 -11.62
C TYR A 176 30.09 34.81 -12.56
N PRO A 177 30.75 35.44 -13.57
CA PRO A 177 30.05 36.25 -14.55
C PRO A 177 29.08 35.42 -15.42
N GLN A 178 27.87 35.92 -15.59
CA GLN A 178 26.88 35.37 -16.51
C GLN A 178 26.96 36.10 -17.84
N VAL A 179 27.12 35.35 -18.94
CA VAL A 179 27.22 35.91 -20.29
C VAL A 179 25.94 35.59 -21.05
N GLU A 180 25.16 36.61 -21.36
CA GLU A 180 23.96 36.50 -22.18
C GLU A 180 24.15 37.17 -23.52
N VAL A 181 23.63 36.56 -24.57
CA VAL A 181 23.53 37.17 -25.90
C VAL A 181 22.05 37.36 -26.21
N ARG A 182 21.63 38.62 -26.31
CA ARG A 182 20.30 39.01 -26.75
C ARG A 182 20.38 39.50 -28.18
N GLY A 183 19.39 39.20 -29.00
CA GLY A 183 19.35 39.75 -30.34
C GLY A 183 17.95 39.67 -30.91
N SER A 184 17.68 40.49 -31.90
CA SER A 184 16.47 40.43 -32.68
C SER A 184 16.80 40.65 -34.15
N ILE A 185 16.10 39.91 -34.99
CA ILE A 185 16.18 39.98 -36.45
C ILE A 185 14.74 40.20 -36.89
N GLY A 186 14.49 41.21 -37.72
CA GLY A 186 13.15 41.52 -38.18
C GLY A 186 13.14 42.68 -39.16
N LEU A 187 11.94 43.14 -39.47
CA LEU A 187 11.72 44.31 -40.29
C LEU A 187 11.11 45.41 -39.41
N VAL A 188 11.62 46.63 -39.53
CA VAL A 188 11.07 47.82 -38.88
C VAL A 188 10.78 48.84 -39.96
N ALA A 189 9.50 49.15 -40.15
CA ALA A 189 9.00 50.10 -41.14
C ALA A 189 8.00 51.07 -40.49
N GLY A 190 7.94 52.30 -40.98
CA GLY A 190 6.97 53.31 -40.48
C GLY A 190 5.54 53.07 -40.93
N ASN A 191 5.33 52.26 -41.97
CA ASN A 191 4.04 51.84 -42.52
C ASN A 191 4.16 50.42 -43.14
N LEU A 192 3.03 49.83 -43.53
CA LEU A 192 2.98 48.46 -44.07
C LEU A 192 3.55 48.36 -45.49
N ASP A 193 3.40 49.40 -46.31
CA ASP A 193 3.86 49.42 -47.70
C ASP A 193 5.39 49.42 -47.81
N ALA A 194 6.08 50.03 -46.83
CA ALA A 194 7.53 50.06 -46.79
C ALA A 194 8.17 48.73 -46.36
N LEU A 195 7.41 47.73 -45.89
CA LEU A 195 7.99 46.46 -45.41
C LEU A 195 8.78 45.69 -46.49
N ASP A 196 8.43 45.88 -47.76
CA ASP A 196 9.12 45.26 -48.91
C ASP A 196 10.24 46.15 -49.50
N GLU A 197 10.45 47.35 -48.95
CA GLU A 197 11.50 48.27 -49.40
C GLU A 197 12.89 47.87 -48.86
N SER A 198 13.91 48.10 -49.70
CA SER A 198 15.31 47.91 -49.30
C SER A 198 15.69 48.89 -48.18
N GLY A 199 15.96 48.36 -46.97
CA GLY A 199 16.38 49.17 -45.82
C GLY A 199 15.54 48.97 -44.55
N THR A 200 14.50 48.15 -44.60
CA THR A 200 13.66 47.85 -43.42
C THR A 200 14.23 46.77 -42.50
N SER A 201 15.30 46.08 -42.90
CA SER A 201 15.94 45.05 -42.09
C SER A 201 16.55 45.63 -40.81
N PHE A 202 16.07 45.18 -39.66
CA PHE A 202 16.60 45.49 -38.34
C PHE A 202 17.21 44.24 -37.72
N ASN A 203 18.52 44.25 -37.54
CA ASN A 203 19.28 43.18 -36.90
C ASN A 203 20.10 43.77 -35.76
N VAL A 204 19.93 43.26 -34.55
CA VAL A 204 20.70 43.70 -33.39
C VAL A 204 21.21 42.49 -32.62
N LEU A 205 22.45 42.57 -32.16
CA LEU A 205 23.10 41.59 -31.28
C LEU A 205 23.75 42.32 -30.11
N ASN A 206 23.29 42.02 -28.91
CA ASN A 206 23.62 42.68 -27.65
C ASN A 206 24.13 41.62 -26.64
N PRO A 207 25.45 41.39 -26.55
CA PRO A 207 26.03 40.62 -25.46
C PRO A 207 25.98 41.43 -24.15
N VAL A 208 25.57 40.80 -23.06
CA VAL A 208 25.44 41.39 -21.73
C VAL A 208 26.16 40.48 -20.73
N ILE A 209 27.07 41.05 -19.95
CA ILE A 209 27.73 40.37 -18.83
C ILE A 209 27.12 40.87 -17.52
N ARG A 210 26.62 39.95 -16.70
CA ARG A 210 26.11 40.27 -15.35
C ARG A 210 26.95 39.55 -14.30
N TRP A 211 27.42 40.30 -13.31
CA TRP A 211 28.22 39.75 -12.24
C TRP A 211 27.97 40.46 -10.92
N ALA A 212 27.71 39.70 -9.85
CA ALA A 212 27.54 40.21 -8.50
C ALA A 212 28.89 40.43 -7.81
N LEU A 213 29.75 41.28 -8.40
CA LEU A 213 31.12 41.49 -7.91
C LEU A 213 31.16 42.09 -6.50
N LEU A 214 30.34 43.11 -6.24
CA LEU A 214 30.28 43.80 -4.94
C LEU A 214 29.23 43.20 -3.99
N ASP A 215 28.24 42.48 -4.53
CA ASP A 215 27.13 41.88 -3.78
C ASP A 215 27.33 40.36 -3.58
N ARG A 216 28.57 39.96 -3.27
CA ARG A 216 28.91 38.55 -3.02
C ARG A 216 28.24 38.01 -1.76
N GLY A 217 27.99 38.86 -0.76
CA GLY A 217 27.30 38.47 0.47
C GLY A 217 25.93 37.87 0.21
N ARG A 218 25.15 38.45 -0.73
CA ARG A 218 23.86 37.89 -1.15
C ARG A 218 24.01 36.53 -1.84
N VAL A 219 25.04 36.34 -2.67
CA VAL A 219 25.30 35.05 -3.35
C VAL A 219 25.68 33.97 -2.33
N TRP A 220 26.59 34.28 -1.40
CA TRP A 220 26.94 33.36 -0.31
C TRP A 220 25.75 32.98 0.56
N ALA A 221 24.88 33.94 0.89
CA ALA A 221 23.65 33.66 1.63
C ALA A 221 22.71 32.70 0.87
N ARG A 222 22.62 32.81 -0.47
CA ARG A 222 21.84 31.88 -1.29
C ARG A 222 22.46 30.48 -1.37
N ILE A 223 23.78 30.40 -1.49
CA ILE A 223 24.51 29.12 -1.45
C ILE A 223 24.26 28.43 -0.10
N ALA A 224 24.48 29.13 1.01
CA ALA A 224 24.23 28.60 2.35
C ALA A 224 22.76 28.13 2.53
N ALA A 225 21.79 28.89 1.99
CA ALA A 225 20.39 28.47 1.99
C ALA A 225 20.14 27.23 1.12
N SER A 226 20.86 27.05 0.01
CA SER A 226 20.76 25.84 -0.83
C SER A 226 21.42 24.63 -0.18
N GLU A 227 22.56 24.82 0.49
CA GLU A 227 23.24 23.78 1.28
C GLU A 227 22.35 23.29 2.42
N ALA A 228 21.70 24.21 3.15
CA ALA A 228 20.73 23.85 4.20
C ALA A 228 19.56 23.01 3.65
N ARG A 229 19.03 23.33 2.47
CA ARG A 229 17.98 22.52 1.82
C ARG A 229 18.47 21.15 1.35
N ALA A 230 19.73 21.03 0.91
CA ALA A 230 20.31 19.73 0.58
C ALA A 230 20.53 18.88 1.84
N GLN A 231 20.94 19.49 2.96
CA GLN A 231 21.04 18.81 4.24
C GLN A 231 19.67 18.34 4.74
N GLU A 232 18.62 19.15 4.59
CA GLU A 232 17.24 18.73 4.87
C GLU A 232 16.85 17.53 4.00
N ALA A 233 17.12 17.57 2.69
CA ALA A 233 16.83 16.46 1.79
C ALA A 233 17.59 15.17 2.15
N LEU A 234 18.83 15.28 2.64
CA LEU A 234 19.62 14.15 3.13
C LEU A 234 18.98 13.53 4.37
N ILE A 235 18.57 14.36 5.34
CA ILE A 235 17.87 13.89 6.55
C ILE A 235 16.54 13.19 6.18
N LEU A 236 15.81 13.71 5.20
CA LEU A 236 14.58 13.09 4.71
C LEU A 236 14.84 11.74 4.01
N TYR A 237 15.94 11.63 3.26
CA TYR A 237 16.40 10.38 2.68
C TYR A 237 16.72 9.34 3.76
N ASP A 238 17.56 9.69 4.73
CA ASP A 238 17.94 8.80 5.84
C ASP A 238 16.72 8.35 6.64
N ARG A 239 15.79 9.27 6.95
CA ARG A 239 14.51 8.94 7.61
C ARG A 239 13.67 7.97 6.80
N THR A 240 13.63 8.11 5.47
CA THR A 240 12.88 7.22 4.58
C THR A 240 13.47 5.82 4.59
N VAL A 241 14.81 5.70 4.56
CA VAL A 241 15.52 4.43 4.67
C VAL A 241 15.27 3.76 6.02
N LEU A 242 15.41 4.48 7.13
CA LEU A 242 15.15 3.94 8.48
C LEU A 242 13.70 3.48 8.65
N ARG A 243 12.74 4.26 8.13
CA ARG A 243 11.33 3.86 8.14
C ARG A 243 11.09 2.61 7.30
N ALA A 244 11.72 2.50 6.13
CA ALA A 244 11.58 1.32 5.28
C ALA A 244 12.13 0.06 5.95
N LEU A 245 13.27 0.16 6.64
CA LEU A 245 13.84 -0.91 7.45
C LEU A 245 12.89 -1.34 8.56
N GLN A 246 12.36 -0.38 9.32
CA GLN A 246 11.39 -0.63 10.39
C GLN A 246 10.13 -1.33 9.84
N GLU A 247 9.52 -0.79 8.79
CA GLU A 247 8.30 -1.37 8.18
C GLU A 247 8.52 -2.81 7.68
N THR A 248 9.75 -3.12 7.23
CA THR A 248 10.12 -4.45 6.78
C THR A 248 10.24 -5.42 7.96
N ASP A 249 10.97 -5.03 9.01
CA ASP A 249 11.13 -5.85 10.21
C ASP A 249 9.79 -6.09 10.91
N ASP A 250 8.98 -5.04 11.09
CA ASP A 250 7.63 -5.11 11.65
C ASP A 250 6.73 -6.07 10.84
N ALA A 251 6.83 -6.06 9.50
CA ALA A 251 6.04 -6.93 8.64
C ALA A 251 6.44 -8.41 8.77
N PHE A 252 7.74 -8.71 8.82
CA PHE A 252 8.22 -10.09 8.99
C PHE A 252 7.89 -10.65 10.38
N ASN A 253 8.14 -9.87 11.43
CA ASN A 253 7.79 -10.25 12.80
C ASN A 253 6.28 -10.42 12.95
N GLY A 254 5.49 -9.51 12.39
CA GLY A 254 4.03 -9.59 12.37
C GLY A 254 3.50 -10.84 11.66
N TYR A 255 4.11 -11.23 10.55
CA TYR A 255 3.75 -12.47 9.85
C TYR A 255 4.08 -13.72 10.66
N GLY A 256 5.27 -13.80 11.26
CA GLY A 256 5.66 -14.91 12.14
C GLY A 256 4.68 -15.07 13.30
N ALA A 257 4.40 -13.98 14.00
CA ALA A 257 3.44 -13.97 15.11
C ALA A 257 2.01 -14.35 14.68
N ALA A 258 1.54 -13.86 13.51
CA ALA A 258 0.22 -14.21 12.98
C ALA A 258 0.13 -15.70 12.61
N ALA A 259 1.20 -16.29 12.06
CA ALA A 259 1.26 -17.71 11.74
C ALA A 259 1.20 -18.59 13.01
N ASP A 260 1.95 -18.23 14.05
CA ASP A 260 1.92 -18.94 15.34
C ASP A 260 0.57 -18.81 16.04
N ARG A 261 -0.02 -17.61 16.05
CA ARG A 261 -1.36 -17.37 16.58
C ARG A 261 -2.40 -18.23 15.87
N LEU A 262 -2.37 -18.27 14.53
CA LEU A 262 -3.28 -19.09 13.74
C LEU A 262 -3.14 -20.58 14.09
N ARG A 263 -1.91 -21.08 14.23
CA ARG A 263 -1.65 -22.47 14.65
C ARG A 263 -2.30 -22.79 16.00
N LEU A 264 -2.12 -21.94 17.00
CA LEU A 264 -2.68 -22.14 18.34
C LEU A 264 -4.22 -22.03 18.33
N ARG A 265 -4.79 -21.07 17.60
CA ARG A 265 -6.26 -20.93 17.48
C ARG A 265 -6.92 -22.09 16.74
N LEU A 266 -6.22 -22.73 15.81
CA LEU A 266 -6.69 -23.97 15.19
C LEU A 266 -6.82 -25.09 16.21
N LEU A 267 -5.79 -25.30 17.05
CA LEU A 267 -5.81 -26.34 18.09
C LEU A 267 -6.90 -26.08 19.14
N GLU A 268 -7.01 -24.84 19.62
CA GLU A 268 -8.07 -24.43 20.57
C GLU A 268 -9.47 -24.67 20.00
N ALA A 269 -9.74 -24.23 18.77
CA ALA A 269 -11.04 -24.40 18.14
C ALA A 269 -11.39 -25.87 17.91
N THR A 270 -10.41 -26.73 17.61
CA THR A 270 -10.66 -28.18 17.51
C THR A 270 -10.99 -28.81 18.87
N ALA A 271 -10.31 -28.39 19.94
CA ALA A 271 -10.55 -28.92 21.28
C ALA A 271 -11.90 -28.46 21.84
N ASN A 272 -12.25 -27.18 21.70
CA ASN A 272 -13.51 -26.64 22.21
C ASN A 272 -14.72 -27.19 21.45
N ARG A 273 -14.60 -27.42 20.13
CA ARG A 273 -15.65 -28.07 19.35
C ARG A 273 -15.94 -29.47 19.85
N GLU A 274 -14.89 -30.24 20.12
CA GLU A 274 -15.04 -31.60 20.63
C GLU A 274 -15.58 -31.62 22.06
N ALA A 275 -15.17 -30.68 22.90
CA ALA A 275 -15.72 -30.51 24.25
C ALA A 275 -17.22 -30.18 24.21
N ALA A 276 -17.66 -29.27 23.33
CA ALA A 276 -19.06 -28.94 23.14
C ALA A 276 -19.88 -30.15 22.65
N ARG A 277 -19.35 -30.92 21.70
CA ARG A 277 -19.96 -32.18 21.21
C ARG A 277 -20.17 -33.18 22.35
N LEU A 278 -19.10 -33.45 23.12
CA LEU A 278 -19.14 -34.40 24.24
C LEU A 278 -20.07 -33.92 25.37
N ALA A 279 -20.06 -32.64 25.71
CA ALA A 279 -20.95 -32.09 26.74
C ALA A 279 -22.43 -32.29 26.34
N ARG A 280 -22.76 -32.02 25.08
CA ARG A 280 -24.12 -32.22 24.54
C ARG A 280 -24.53 -33.69 24.55
N GLU A 281 -23.64 -34.60 24.17
CA GLU A 281 -23.91 -36.05 24.20
C GLU A 281 -24.19 -36.55 25.62
N ARG A 282 -23.38 -36.12 26.59
CA ARG A 282 -23.55 -36.48 28.00
C ARG A 282 -24.87 -35.97 28.57
N PHE A 283 -25.22 -34.70 28.28
CA PHE A 283 -26.50 -34.12 28.70
C PHE A 283 -27.71 -34.86 28.12
N VAL A 284 -27.68 -35.21 26.82
CA VAL A 284 -28.75 -35.99 26.18
C VAL A 284 -28.92 -37.38 26.81
N GLN A 285 -27.83 -37.97 27.31
CA GLN A 285 -27.85 -39.25 28.03
C GLN A 285 -28.30 -39.13 29.49
N GLY A 286 -28.57 -37.93 29.99
CA GLY A 286 -28.94 -37.66 31.38
C GLY A 286 -27.74 -37.58 32.34
N ASP A 287 -26.52 -37.63 31.83
CA ASP A 287 -25.28 -37.53 32.59
C ASP A 287 -24.73 -36.09 32.54
N GLY A 288 -25.05 -35.26 33.54
CA GLY A 288 -24.48 -33.92 33.71
C GLY A 288 -25.49 -32.78 33.70
N GLU A 289 -25.00 -31.55 33.89
CA GLU A 289 -25.84 -30.36 33.98
C GLU A 289 -25.88 -29.60 32.65
N TYR A 290 -27.03 -28.98 32.33
CA TYR A 290 -27.14 -28.13 31.13
C TYR A 290 -26.14 -26.97 31.13
N LEU A 291 -25.72 -26.53 32.32
CA LEU A 291 -24.69 -25.52 32.51
C LEU A 291 -23.35 -25.90 31.83
N ASP A 292 -22.96 -27.17 31.88
CA ASP A 292 -21.72 -27.64 31.26
C ASP A 292 -21.78 -27.56 29.73
N VAL A 293 -22.96 -27.85 29.15
CA VAL A 293 -23.21 -27.70 27.71
C VAL A 293 -23.08 -26.23 27.32
N LEU A 294 -23.74 -25.35 28.07
CA LEU A 294 -23.74 -23.92 27.79
C LEU A 294 -22.33 -23.31 27.84
N GLU A 295 -21.51 -23.71 28.82
CA GLU A 295 -20.14 -23.20 28.95
C GLU A 295 -19.22 -23.75 27.85
N ALA A 296 -19.39 -25.03 27.47
CA ALA A 296 -18.65 -25.63 26.37
C ALA A 296 -19.00 -24.98 25.02
N GLU A 297 -20.28 -24.71 24.76
CA GLU A 297 -20.75 -24.03 23.55
C GLU A 297 -20.30 -22.58 23.48
N ARG A 298 -20.33 -21.86 24.62
CA ARG A 298 -19.77 -20.52 24.72
C ARG A 298 -18.27 -20.51 24.37
N SER A 299 -17.53 -21.49 24.87
CA SER A 299 -16.09 -21.63 24.60
C SER A 299 -15.81 -21.99 23.13
N ASP A 300 -16.61 -22.88 22.53
CA ASP A 300 -16.53 -23.16 21.08
C ASP A 300 -16.81 -21.89 20.27
N TYR A 301 -17.87 -21.14 20.58
CA TYR A 301 -18.21 -19.88 19.90
C TYR A 301 -17.04 -18.88 19.91
N LEU A 302 -16.51 -18.59 21.10
CA LEU A 302 -15.41 -17.64 21.24
C LEU A 302 -14.16 -18.09 20.47
N SER A 303 -13.84 -19.38 20.50
CA SER A 303 -12.67 -19.94 19.81
C SER A 303 -12.83 -19.96 18.29
N ARG A 304 -14.01 -20.31 17.76
CA ARG A 304 -14.32 -20.29 16.31
C ARG A 304 -14.25 -18.88 15.75
N ARG A 305 -14.78 -17.91 16.49
CA ARG A 305 -14.67 -16.48 16.14
C ARG A 305 -13.22 -16.02 16.14
N ALA A 306 -12.46 -16.33 17.20
CA ALA A 306 -11.04 -15.98 17.29
C ALA A 306 -10.20 -16.62 16.17
N LEU A 307 -10.53 -17.84 15.75
CA LEU A 307 -9.91 -18.51 14.61
C LEU A 307 -10.21 -17.79 13.28
N SER A 308 -11.44 -17.33 13.05
CA SER A 308 -11.80 -16.56 11.86
C SER A 308 -10.98 -15.26 11.76
N ILE A 309 -10.85 -14.55 12.89
CA ILE A 309 -10.04 -13.34 12.99
C ILE A 309 -8.56 -13.65 12.73
N ALA A 310 -7.99 -14.70 13.36
CA ALA A 310 -6.60 -15.08 13.18
C ALA A 310 -6.27 -15.46 11.72
N ARG A 311 -7.21 -16.11 11.01
CA ARG A 311 -7.06 -16.38 9.56
C ARG A 311 -6.99 -15.09 8.75
N THR A 312 -7.81 -14.11 9.09
CA THR A 312 -7.82 -12.81 8.41
C THR A 312 -6.53 -12.04 8.69
N GLU A 313 -6.10 -11.99 9.94
CA GLU A 313 -4.83 -11.36 10.34
C GLU A 313 -3.63 -11.96 9.60
N GLN A 314 -3.57 -13.29 9.46
CA GLN A 314 -2.51 -13.96 8.70
C GLN A 314 -2.50 -13.52 7.23
N ARG A 315 -3.66 -13.40 6.59
CA ARG A 315 -3.77 -12.92 5.20
C ARG A 315 -3.34 -11.45 5.08
N LEU A 316 -3.69 -10.61 6.06
CA LEU A 316 -3.27 -9.21 6.09
C LEU A 316 -1.76 -9.06 6.33
N ALA A 317 -1.15 -9.90 7.16
CA ALA A 317 0.29 -9.91 7.38
C ALA A 317 1.06 -10.23 6.09
N VAL A 318 0.53 -11.13 5.25
CA VAL A 318 1.09 -11.40 3.91
C VAL A 318 1.09 -10.16 3.02
N VAL A 319 -0.02 -9.40 3.02
CA VAL A 319 -0.10 -8.13 2.28
C VAL A 319 0.87 -7.08 2.87
N GLY A 320 1.04 -7.09 4.19
CA GLY A 320 2.02 -6.25 4.89
C GLY A 320 3.44 -6.47 4.38
N ILE A 321 3.86 -7.73 4.25
CA ILE A 321 5.17 -8.07 3.67
C ILE A 321 5.27 -7.57 2.22
N TYR A 322 4.25 -7.82 1.40
CA TYR A 322 4.23 -7.37 0.01
C TYR A 322 4.46 -5.86 -0.10
N LYS A 323 3.80 -5.08 0.75
CA LYS A 323 3.91 -3.62 0.79
C LYS A 323 5.29 -3.17 1.30
N ALA A 324 5.78 -3.76 2.39
CA ALA A 324 7.04 -3.36 3.00
C ALA A 324 8.25 -3.60 2.06
N LEU A 325 8.15 -4.61 1.20
CA LEU A 325 9.16 -4.90 0.17
C LEU A 325 9.03 -4.05 -1.11
N GLY A 326 8.11 -3.10 -1.17
CA GLY A 326 7.95 -2.17 -2.31
C GLY A 326 7.01 -2.64 -3.42
N GLY A 327 6.33 -3.79 -3.26
CA GLY A 327 5.41 -4.36 -4.25
C GLY A 327 6.09 -4.83 -5.55
N GLY A 328 5.31 -5.39 -6.47
CA GLY A 328 5.76 -5.75 -7.83
C GLY A 328 6.75 -6.91 -7.92
N TRP A 329 6.92 -7.71 -6.86
CA TRP A 329 7.80 -8.87 -6.90
C TRP A 329 7.16 -10.01 -7.69
N GLU A 330 7.87 -10.52 -8.70
CA GLU A 330 7.65 -11.88 -9.16
C GLU A 330 8.17 -12.82 -8.07
N ALA A 331 7.28 -13.68 -7.56
CA ALA A 331 7.66 -14.80 -6.71
C ALA A 331 8.64 -15.67 -7.50
N CYS A 332 9.95 -15.49 -7.28
CA CYS A 332 10.97 -16.24 -7.98
C CYS A 332 10.78 -17.73 -7.69
N ALA A 333 10.18 -18.45 -8.64
CA ALA A 333 10.11 -19.90 -8.62
C ALA A 333 11.48 -20.47 -9.02
N GLY A 334 12.45 -20.37 -8.11
CA GLY A 334 13.75 -21.02 -8.24
C GLY A 334 14.94 -20.08 -8.32
N ALA A 335 16.04 -20.50 -7.68
CA ALA A 335 17.26 -19.76 -7.43
C ALA A 335 18.13 -19.44 -8.68
N ARG A 336 17.56 -19.29 -9.88
CA ARG A 336 18.39 -19.18 -11.11
C ARG A 336 18.08 -18.07 -12.10
N ARG A 337 17.10 -17.20 -11.88
CA ARG A 337 16.89 -16.02 -12.75
C ARG A 337 16.31 -14.85 -11.98
N CYS A 338 17.17 -14.09 -11.32
CA CYS A 338 16.85 -12.71 -10.96
C CYS A 338 17.28 -11.82 -12.14
N GLY A 339 16.42 -11.67 -13.14
CA GLY A 339 16.56 -10.70 -14.21
C GLY A 339 15.61 -9.54 -13.97
N VAL A 340 16.10 -8.31 -14.10
CA VAL A 340 15.29 -7.10 -14.11
C VAL A 340 14.24 -7.21 -15.21
N ALA A 341 13.02 -6.75 -14.98
CA ALA A 341 12.11 -6.40 -16.07
C ALA A 341 12.77 -5.23 -16.83
N THR A 342 13.60 -5.54 -17.82
CA THR A 342 13.95 -4.57 -18.84
C THR A 342 12.70 -4.32 -19.66
N ASP A 343 12.30 -3.06 -19.77
CA ASP A 343 11.32 -2.58 -20.74
C ASP A 343 11.74 -3.04 -22.14
N ASP A 344 11.24 -4.19 -22.58
CA ASP A 344 11.36 -4.65 -23.95
C ASP A 344 9.95 -4.91 -24.51
N THR A 345 9.13 -3.86 -24.43
CA THR A 345 7.95 -3.67 -25.27
C THR A 345 8.03 -2.31 -25.96
N SER A 346 9.14 -2.10 -26.68
CA SER A 346 9.13 -1.13 -27.79
C SER A 346 8.35 -1.74 -28.96
N PRO A 347 7.28 -1.09 -29.48
CA PRO A 347 6.66 -1.53 -30.72
C PRO A 347 7.66 -1.37 -31.88
N GLY A 348 7.81 -2.44 -32.65
CA GLY A 348 8.91 -2.63 -33.60
C GLY A 348 9.10 -1.51 -34.60
N VAL A 349 10.33 -1.00 -34.66
CA VAL A 349 10.84 -0.31 -35.85
C VAL A 349 11.40 -1.38 -36.78
N ALA A 350 10.76 -1.49 -37.94
CA ALA A 350 11.09 -2.43 -39.01
C ALA A 350 12.57 -2.34 -39.40
N ARG A 351 13.30 -3.46 -39.28
CA ARG A 351 14.56 -3.65 -40.01
C ARG A 351 14.23 -3.90 -41.47
N GLN A 352 14.39 -2.87 -42.29
CA GLN A 352 14.45 -3.03 -43.73
C GLN A 352 15.74 -3.76 -44.09
N ARG A 353 15.62 -5.05 -44.40
CA ARG A 353 16.57 -5.74 -45.26
C ARG A 353 16.35 -5.18 -46.66
N ASP A 354 17.40 -4.63 -47.26
CA ASP A 354 17.55 -4.74 -48.70
C ASP A 354 18.94 -5.27 -49.02
N SER A 355 18.91 -6.37 -49.76
CA SER A 355 20.04 -7.10 -50.31
C SER A 355 20.17 -6.74 -51.79
N ARG A 356 21.42 -6.45 -52.19
CA ARG A 356 22.00 -6.62 -53.53
C ARG A 356 21.52 -5.70 -54.67
N SER A 357 22.45 -4.84 -55.10
CA SER A 357 23.13 -4.97 -56.40
C SER A 357 24.50 -4.30 -56.31
#